data_AF-A0A0D0GEU6-F1
#
_entry.id   AF-A0A0D0GEU6-F1
#
_cell.length_a   1.000
_cell.length_b   1.000
_cell.length_c   1.000
_cell.angle_alpha   90.00
_cell.angle_beta   90.00
_cell.angle_gamma   90.00
#
_symmetry.space_group_name_H-M   'P 1'
#
loop_
_entity.id
_entity.type
_entity.pdbx_description
1 polymer ?
#
loop_
_entity_poly.entity_id
_entity_poly.type
_entity_poly.pdbx_seq_one_letter_code
_entity_poly.pdbx_strand_id
1 'polypeptide(L)'
;MVESKSQMKAEMKKGGKKYVQLSLWDDNQITFNEKQLEIDKQFDGYYGIQYSDSSLTPEQVLNAYHGLWKIEESFRVLKSNFEARPIYVWTEESIQGHFVICYPALVIQRLLEYYLHQKGKNYSTEKIQDAIRSATITKLNVDEREIFIKNKADDVFSDILSTLHLKDIPAYGQKDKRINAYLQIKK
;
A
#
# COMPACT_ATOMS: atom_id res chain seq x y z
N MET A 1 0.98 -46.09 0.57
CA MET A 1 0.46 -46.08 1.96
C MET A 1 1.61 -45.67 2.86
N VAL A 2 1.41 -44.71 3.77
CA VAL A 2 2.48 -44.19 4.64
C VAL A 2 2.77 -45.22 5.73
N GLU A 3 4.00 -45.74 5.78
CA GLU A 3 4.40 -46.84 6.67
C GLU A 3 4.68 -46.42 8.13
N SER A 4 4.52 -45.14 8.50
CA SER A 4 4.82 -44.64 9.84
C SER A 4 3.76 -43.68 10.41
N LYS A 5 3.28 -43.99 11.62
CA LYS A 5 2.29 -43.23 12.40
C LYS A 5 2.70 -41.77 12.63
N SER A 6 4.00 -41.49 12.71
CA SER A 6 4.57 -40.15 12.90
C SER A 6 4.55 -39.30 11.62
N GLN A 7 4.85 -39.90 10.47
CA GLN A 7 4.78 -39.23 9.16
C GLN A 7 3.32 -38.92 8.79
N MET A 8 2.38 -39.83 9.09
CA MET A 8 0.96 -39.57 8.91
C MET A 8 0.44 -38.39 9.73
N LYS A 9 0.84 -38.26 11.00
CA LYS A 9 0.45 -37.10 11.84
C LYS A 9 0.98 -35.77 11.30
N ALA A 10 2.14 -35.76 10.66
CA ALA A 10 2.72 -34.57 10.03
C ALA A 10 2.00 -34.20 8.73
N GLU A 11 1.69 -35.18 7.88
CA GLU A 11 0.87 -35.02 6.65
C GLU A 11 -0.55 -34.52 6.97
N MET A 12 -1.15 -35.03 8.06
CA MET A 12 -2.45 -34.58 8.57
C MET A 12 -2.51 -33.09 8.96
N LYS A 13 -1.38 -32.41 9.20
CA LYS A 13 -1.35 -30.96 9.44
C LYS A 13 -1.46 -30.13 8.16
N LYS A 14 -1.20 -30.69 6.97
CA LYS A 14 -1.20 -30.00 5.68
C LYS A 14 -2.53 -30.15 4.91
N GLY A 15 -3.66 -29.99 5.59
CA GLY A 15 -5.00 -29.99 4.97
C GLY A 15 -5.61 -31.37 4.66
N GLY A 16 -4.81 -32.44 4.63
CA GLY A 16 -5.31 -33.81 4.38
C GLY A 16 -6.27 -34.38 5.45
N LYS A 17 -6.35 -33.74 6.63
CA LYS A 17 -7.24 -34.13 7.73
C LYS A 17 -8.71 -34.23 7.35
N LYS A 18 -9.16 -33.42 6.39
CA LYS A 18 -10.57 -33.35 5.96
C LYS A 18 -11.04 -34.63 5.29
N TYR A 19 -10.12 -35.40 4.68
CA TYR A 19 -10.42 -36.62 3.92
C TYR A 19 -10.22 -37.91 4.71
N VAL A 20 -9.96 -37.81 6.02
CA VAL A 20 -9.60 -38.95 6.86
C VAL A 20 -10.54 -39.03 8.06
N GLN A 21 -11.22 -40.15 8.22
CA GLN A 21 -12.03 -40.49 9.40
C GLN A 21 -11.26 -41.41 10.34
N LEU A 22 -11.27 -41.08 11.62
CA LEU A 22 -10.73 -41.92 12.70
C LEU A 22 -11.90 -42.62 13.38
N SER A 23 -11.86 -43.94 13.50
CA SER A 23 -12.86 -44.68 14.27
C SER A 23 -12.70 -44.42 15.77
N LEU A 24 -13.80 -44.06 16.44
CA LEU A 24 -13.86 -43.68 17.86
C LEU A 24 -13.33 -44.74 18.85
N TRP A 25 -13.13 -45.99 18.41
CA TRP A 25 -12.88 -47.16 19.28
C TRP A 25 -11.52 -47.81 18.99
N ASP A 26 -10.82 -47.39 17.93
CA ASP A 26 -9.52 -47.94 17.56
C ASP A 26 -8.70 -46.90 16.79
N ASP A 27 -7.66 -46.36 17.44
CA ASP A 27 -6.72 -45.37 16.87
C ASP A 27 -5.89 -45.93 15.68
N ASN A 28 -6.07 -47.21 15.35
CA ASN A 28 -5.39 -47.88 14.24
C ASN A 28 -6.26 -48.09 12.99
N GLN A 29 -7.57 -47.82 13.03
CA GLN A 29 -8.42 -47.88 11.83
C GLN A 29 -8.67 -46.48 11.29
N ILE A 30 -7.99 -46.21 10.18
CA ILE A 30 -8.09 -44.96 9.44
C ILE A 30 -8.90 -45.24 8.17
N THR A 31 -10.07 -44.64 8.06
CA THR A 31 -10.93 -44.77 6.89
C THR A 31 -10.89 -43.50 6.05
N PHE A 32 -10.90 -43.66 4.72
CA PHE A 32 -10.89 -42.54 3.80
C PHE A 32 -12.32 -42.01 3.61
N ASN A 33 -12.49 -40.69 3.72
CA ASN A 33 -13.79 -40.04 3.55
C ASN A 33 -14.03 -39.71 2.07
N GLU A 34 -14.44 -40.73 1.31
CA GLU A 34 -14.75 -40.61 -0.13
C GLU A 34 -15.81 -39.55 -0.41
N LYS A 35 -16.82 -39.42 0.45
CA LYS A 35 -17.89 -38.42 0.28
C LYS A 35 -17.34 -37.00 0.26
N GLN A 36 -16.41 -36.70 1.16
CA GLN A 36 -15.80 -35.37 1.23
C GLN A 36 -14.88 -35.08 0.03
N LEU A 37 -14.18 -36.11 -0.46
CA LEU A 37 -13.40 -36.01 -1.68
C LEU A 37 -14.28 -35.69 -2.89
N GLU A 38 -15.39 -36.41 -3.06
CA GLU A 38 -16.32 -36.19 -4.18
C GLU A 38 -16.97 -34.80 -4.14
N ILE A 39 -17.24 -34.26 -2.94
CA ILE A 39 -17.72 -32.88 -2.79
C ILE A 39 -16.64 -31.89 -3.23
N ASP A 40 -15.40 -32.03 -2.72
CA ASP A 40 -14.33 -31.06 -3.02
C ASP A 40 -13.91 -31.12 -4.50
N LYS A 41 -13.91 -32.31 -5.12
CA LYS A 41 -13.68 -32.49 -6.57
C LYS A 41 -14.65 -31.70 -7.45
N GLN A 42 -15.91 -31.49 -7.02
CA GLN A 42 -16.87 -30.70 -7.80
C GLN A 42 -16.47 -29.23 -7.93
N PHE A 43 -15.64 -28.74 -7.01
CA PHE A 43 -15.19 -27.36 -6.96
C PHE A 43 -13.73 -27.19 -7.41
N ASP A 44 -13.07 -28.25 -7.85
CA ASP A 44 -11.71 -28.18 -8.38
C ASP A 44 -11.65 -27.25 -9.61
N GLY A 45 -10.78 -26.24 -9.54
CA GLY A 45 -10.63 -25.23 -10.60
C GLY A 45 -11.58 -24.03 -10.48
N TYR A 46 -12.51 -24.02 -9.51
CA TYR A 46 -13.37 -22.87 -9.24
C TYR A 46 -12.83 -22.02 -8.10
N TYR A 47 -12.85 -20.70 -8.27
CA TYR A 47 -12.56 -19.72 -7.22
C TYR A 47 -13.85 -19.04 -6.77
N GLY A 48 -14.36 -19.40 -5.60
CA GLY A 48 -15.59 -18.83 -5.05
C GLY A 48 -15.32 -17.58 -4.21
N ILE A 49 -16.05 -16.49 -4.48
CA ILE A 49 -16.06 -15.29 -3.63
C ILE A 49 -17.39 -15.27 -2.88
N GLN A 50 -17.32 -15.33 -1.55
CA GLN A 50 -18.49 -15.18 -0.70
C GLN A 50 -18.65 -13.71 -0.28
N TYR A 51 -19.84 -13.17 -0.44
CA TYR A 51 -20.19 -11.80 -0.06
C TYR A 51 -21.56 -11.80 0.63
N SER A 52 -21.79 -10.84 1.53
CA SER A 52 -22.99 -10.77 2.37
C SER A 52 -24.11 -9.92 1.76
N ASP A 53 -23.76 -8.99 0.87
CA ASP A 53 -24.70 -8.02 0.31
C ASP A 53 -25.33 -8.55 -0.98
N SER A 54 -26.60 -8.94 -0.91
CA SER A 54 -27.34 -9.49 -2.05
C SER A 54 -27.71 -8.46 -3.12
N SER A 55 -27.51 -7.17 -2.87
CA SER A 55 -27.76 -6.11 -3.85
C SER A 55 -26.63 -5.95 -4.87
N LEU A 56 -25.44 -6.49 -4.57
CA LEU A 56 -24.27 -6.38 -5.44
C LEU A 56 -24.36 -7.35 -6.62
N THR A 57 -24.06 -6.83 -7.80
CA THR A 57 -23.87 -7.66 -9.00
C THR A 57 -22.55 -8.42 -8.92
N PRO A 58 -22.42 -9.57 -9.61
CA PRO A 58 -21.16 -10.31 -9.67
C PRO A 58 -19.97 -9.47 -10.15
N GLU A 59 -20.17 -8.56 -11.09
CA GLU A 59 -19.11 -7.64 -11.56
C GLU A 59 -18.66 -6.66 -10.48
N GLN A 60 -19.59 -6.13 -9.68
CA GLN A 60 -19.24 -5.24 -8.56
C GLN A 60 -18.45 -5.99 -7.48
N VAL A 61 -18.86 -7.23 -7.17
CA VAL A 61 -18.13 -8.09 -6.22
C VAL A 61 -16.72 -8.38 -6.72
N LEU A 62 -16.57 -8.72 -8.01
CA LEU A 62 -15.27 -9.00 -8.61
C LEU A 62 -14.38 -7.75 -8.62
N ASN A 63 -14.92 -6.59 -8.96
CA ASN A 63 -14.19 -5.32 -8.93
C ASN A 63 -13.73 -4.94 -7.51
N ALA A 64 -14.59 -5.13 -6.50
CA ALA A 64 -14.24 -4.90 -5.10
C ALA A 64 -13.14 -5.87 -4.64
N TYR A 65 -13.26 -7.14 -5.01
CA TYR A 65 -12.25 -8.17 -4.72
C TYR A 65 -10.91 -7.83 -5.39
N HIS A 66 -10.91 -7.40 -6.66
CA HIS A 66 -9.70 -6.92 -7.30
C HIS A 66 -9.07 -5.77 -6.49
N GLY A 67 -9.87 -4.84 -5.97
CA GLY A 67 -9.36 -3.75 -5.12
C GLY A 67 -8.56 -4.18 -3.88
N LEU A 68 -8.67 -5.43 -3.41
CA LEU A 68 -7.86 -5.96 -2.30
C LEU A 68 -6.35 -5.85 -2.56
N TRP A 69 -5.91 -5.91 -3.83
CA TRP A 69 -4.51 -5.76 -4.20
C TRP A 69 -3.93 -4.41 -3.70
N LYS A 70 -4.76 -3.36 -3.60
CA LYS A 70 -4.36 -2.04 -3.09
C LYS A 70 -3.95 -2.07 -1.62
N ILE A 71 -4.48 -3.02 -0.84
CA ILE A 71 -4.08 -3.21 0.56
C ILE A 71 -2.65 -3.73 0.61
N GLU A 72 -2.33 -4.75 -0.18
CA GLU A 72 -0.97 -5.29 -0.26
C GLU A 72 0.04 -4.24 -0.76
N GLU A 73 -0.35 -3.46 -1.76
CA GLU A 73 0.47 -2.34 -2.24
C GLU A 73 0.67 -1.30 -1.14
N SER A 74 -0.37 -0.95 -0.36
CA SER A 74 -0.24 -0.02 0.76
C SER A 74 0.71 -0.54 1.84
N PHE A 75 0.69 -1.84 2.14
CA PHE A 75 1.67 -2.44 3.04
C PHE A 75 3.09 -2.44 2.46
N ARG A 76 3.24 -2.57 1.14
CA ARG A 76 4.54 -2.46 0.46
C ARG A 76 5.08 -1.04 0.63
N VAL A 77 4.30 -0.04 0.23
CA VAL A 77 4.63 1.40 0.32
C VAL A 77 4.99 1.81 1.75
N LEU A 78 4.21 1.36 2.74
CA LEU A 78 4.49 1.63 4.15
C LEU A 78 5.88 1.12 4.56
N LYS A 79 6.24 -0.08 4.12
CA LYS A 79 7.53 -0.69 4.43
C LYS A 79 8.68 -0.01 3.69
N SER A 80 8.56 0.15 2.37
CA SER A 80 9.66 0.66 1.54
C SER A 80 9.78 2.18 1.57
N ASN A 81 8.71 2.90 1.25
CA ASN A 81 8.79 4.33 0.93
C ASN A 81 8.66 5.22 2.18
N PHE A 82 7.93 4.75 3.19
CA PHE A 82 7.82 5.40 4.49
C PHE A 82 8.75 4.80 5.55
N GLU A 83 9.59 3.83 5.16
CA GLU A 83 10.57 3.18 6.03
C GLU A 83 9.98 2.73 7.38
N ALA A 84 8.70 2.29 7.40
CA ALA A 84 8.13 1.66 8.60
C ALA A 84 8.90 0.39 8.99
N ARG A 85 9.71 -0.14 8.06
CA ARG A 85 10.78 -1.09 8.31
C ARG A 85 11.96 -0.76 7.38
N PRO A 86 13.22 -0.76 7.86
CA PRO A 86 13.65 -1.10 9.21
C PRO A 86 13.36 0.00 10.25
N ILE A 87 13.00 -0.43 11.46
CA ILE A 87 12.71 0.46 12.59
C ILE A 87 14.04 0.71 13.31
N TYR A 88 14.61 1.91 13.16
CA TYR A 88 15.89 2.29 13.79
C TYR A 88 15.74 2.86 15.21
N VAL A 89 14.53 2.79 15.78
CA VAL A 89 14.20 3.26 17.13
C VAL A 89 14.02 2.09 18.09
N TRP A 90 14.35 2.31 19.37
CA TRP A 90 14.54 1.23 20.35
C TRP A 90 13.47 1.17 21.45
N THR A 91 12.85 2.30 21.79
CA THR A 91 11.80 2.35 22.84
C THR A 91 10.42 2.12 22.23
N GLU A 92 9.52 1.52 23.00
CA GLU A 92 8.17 1.24 22.54
C GLU A 92 7.43 2.52 22.14
N GLU A 93 7.60 3.60 22.89
CA GLU A 93 6.98 4.90 22.59
C GLU A 93 7.48 5.47 21.26
N SER A 94 8.78 5.31 20.98
CA SER A 94 9.39 5.78 19.73
C SER A 94 8.92 4.94 18.54
N ILE A 95 8.76 3.62 18.73
CA ILE A 95 8.20 2.72 17.73
C ILE A 95 6.76 3.12 17.40
N GLN A 96 5.93 3.32 18.42
CA GLN A 96 4.55 3.77 18.24
C GLN A 96 4.50 5.13 17.53
N GLY A 97 5.35 6.07 17.93
CA GLY A 97 5.45 7.39 17.29
C GLY A 97 5.78 7.31 15.80
N HIS A 98 6.72 6.44 15.40
CA HIS A 98 7.06 6.22 13.99
C HIS A 98 5.84 5.73 13.19
N PHE A 99 5.15 4.70 13.68
CA PHE A 99 3.94 4.19 13.03
C PHE A 99 2.82 5.24 12.94
N VAL A 100 2.67 6.06 13.98
CA VAL A 100 1.71 7.17 14.02
C VAL A 100 2.03 8.24 12.98
N ILE A 101 3.29 8.43 12.58
CA ILE A 101 3.66 9.36 11.50
C ILE A 101 3.49 8.70 10.13
N CYS A 102 3.92 7.46 9.98
CA CYS A 102 3.83 6.73 8.70
C CYS A 102 2.38 6.53 8.25
N TYR A 103 1.44 6.28 9.16
CA TYR A 103 0.05 6.01 8.80
C TYR A 103 -0.67 7.23 8.18
N PRO A 104 -0.68 8.43 8.78
CA PRO A 104 -1.20 9.64 8.15
C PRO A 104 -0.49 9.98 6.84
N ALA A 105 0.83 9.79 6.76
CA ALA A 105 1.57 10.01 5.52
C ALA A 105 1.06 9.11 4.39
N LEU A 106 0.81 7.82 4.68
CA LEU A 106 0.18 6.89 3.75
C LEU A 106 -1.23 7.32 3.36
N VAL A 107 -2.05 7.76 4.31
CA VAL A 107 -3.41 8.24 4.05
C VAL A 107 -3.39 9.46 3.12
N ILE A 108 -2.54 10.45 3.39
CA ILE A 108 -2.37 11.65 2.56
C ILE A 108 -1.95 11.26 1.14
N GLN A 109 -1.01 10.32 1.02
CA GLN A 109 -0.55 9.85 -0.29
C GLN A 109 -1.66 9.15 -1.07
N ARG A 110 -2.44 8.26 -0.43
CA ARG A 110 -3.58 7.59 -1.07
C ARG A 110 -4.70 8.56 -1.45
N LEU A 111 -4.90 9.60 -0.65
CA LEU A 111 -5.85 10.65 -0.97
C LEU A 111 -5.41 11.46 -2.20
N LEU A 112 -4.11 11.78 -2.29
CA LEU A 112 -3.55 12.46 -3.47
C LEU A 112 -3.70 11.61 -4.73
N GLU A 113 -3.36 10.32 -4.67
CA GLU A 113 -3.55 9.38 -5.78
C GLU A 113 -5.02 9.30 -6.21
N TYR A 114 -5.94 9.25 -5.23
CA TYR A 114 -7.38 9.26 -5.50
C TYR A 114 -7.85 10.54 -6.22
N TYR A 115 -7.37 11.72 -5.81
CA TYR A 115 -7.71 12.98 -6.49
C TYR A 115 -7.14 13.05 -7.90
N LEU A 116 -5.92 12.57 -8.13
CA LEU A 116 -5.31 12.49 -9.45
C LEU A 116 -6.13 11.54 -10.35
N HIS A 117 -6.51 10.37 -9.84
CA HIS A 117 -7.34 9.41 -10.57
C HIS A 117 -8.70 10.01 -10.96
N GLN A 118 -9.35 10.77 -10.07
CA GLN A 118 -10.61 11.48 -10.40
C GLN A 118 -10.45 12.50 -11.53
N LYS A 119 -9.26 13.10 -11.69
CA LYS A 119 -8.94 14.01 -12.80
C LYS A 119 -8.48 13.27 -14.07
N GLY A 120 -8.56 11.94 -14.10
CA GLY A 120 -8.12 11.10 -15.22
C GLY A 120 -6.60 10.94 -15.31
N LYS A 121 -5.87 11.24 -14.23
CA LYS A 121 -4.41 11.13 -14.16
C LYS A 121 -4.03 9.87 -13.37
N ASN A 122 -3.69 8.81 -14.10
CA ASN A 122 -3.33 7.52 -13.51
C ASN A 122 -1.81 7.38 -13.39
N TYR A 123 -1.27 7.80 -12.24
CA TYR A 123 0.15 7.66 -11.92
C TYR A 123 0.38 6.58 -10.88
N SER A 124 1.52 5.89 -10.97
CA SER A 124 1.92 4.96 -9.90
C SER A 124 2.29 5.73 -8.64
N THR A 125 2.23 5.04 -7.50
CA THR A 125 2.62 5.60 -6.21
C THR A 125 4.05 6.18 -6.25
N GLU A 126 4.98 5.45 -6.86
CA GLU A 126 6.39 5.84 -6.97
C GLU A 126 6.55 7.12 -7.78
N LYS A 127 5.86 7.24 -8.93
CA LYS A 127 5.90 8.45 -9.75
C LYS A 127 5.41 9.68 -9.00
N ILE A 128 4.33 9.54 -8.23
CA ILE A 128 3.80 10.64 -7.41
C ILE A 128 4.84 11.07 -6.38
N GLN A 129 5.50 10.11 -5.70
CA GLN A 129 6.53 10.42 -4.73
C GLN A 129 7.77 11.06 -5.35
N ASP A 130 8.24 10.55 -6.49
CA ASP A 130 9.39 11.09 -7.20
C ASP A 130 9.12 12.51 -7.69
N ALA A 131 7.90 12.78 -8.16
CA ALA A 131 7.46 14.12 -8.50
C ALA A 131 7.50 15.08 -7.30
N ILE A 132 7.02 14.65 -6.14
CA ILE A 132 7.10 15.44 -4.90
C ILE A 132 8.55 15.67 -4.49
N ARG A 133 9.41 14.64 -4.55
CA ARG A 133 10.84 14.73 -4.23
C ARG A 133 11.60 15.64 -5.20
N SER A 134 11.17 15.72 -6.45
CA SER A 134 11.78 16.59 -7.47
C SER A 134 11.59 18.08 -7.17
N ALA A 135 10.57 18.44 -6.36
CA ALA A 135 10.23 19.81 -6.00
C ALA A 135 11.24 20.42 -5.02
N THR A 136 12.45 20.68 -5.53
CA THR A 136 13.59 21.20 -4.78
C THR A 136 13.87 22.66 -5.11
N ILE A 137 14.46 23.36 -4.14
CA ILE A 137 14.85 24.76 -4.26
C ILE A 137 16.33 24.88 -3.87
N THR A 138 17.12 25.52 -4.71
CA THR A 138 18.52 25.83 -4.46
C THR A 138 18.64 27.19 -3.79
N LYS A 139 19.36 27.26 -2.67
CA LYS A 139 19.62 28.51 -1.93
C LYS A 139 20.99 29.05 -2.34
N LEU A 140 21.06 30.34 -2.67
CA LEU A 140 22.30 31.04 -3.02
C LEU A 140 22.45 32.29 -2.16
N ASN A 141 23.68 32.54 -1.73
CA ASN A 141 24.06 33.78 -1.05
C ASN A 141 24.88 34.64 -2.02
N VAL A 142 24.32 35.78 -2.43
CA VAL A 142 24.99 36.74 -3.31
C VAL A 142 24.93 38.10 -2.62
N ASP A 143 26.07 38.73 -2.37
CA ASP A 143 26.19 40.07 -1.78
C ASP A 143 25.32 40.26 -0.50
N GLU A 144 25.47 39.35 0.47
CA GLU A 144 24.70 39.31 1.74
C GLU A 144 23.18 39.11 1.60
N ARG A 145 22.68 38.76 0.39
CA ARG A 145 21.27 38.47 0.12
C ARG A 145 21.04 36.97 -0.10
N GLU A 146 20.08 36.40 0.62
CA GLU A 146 19.56 35.04 0.40
C GLU A 146 18.58 35.02 -0.78
N ILE A 147 19.01 34.41 -1.89
CA ILE A 147 18.21 34.19 -3.09
C ILE A 147 17.91 32.69 -3.21
N PHE A 148 16.73 32.37 -3.72
CA PHE A 148 16.30 31.01 -4.01
C PHE A 148 16.04 30.84 -5.50
N ILE A 149 16.40 29.68 -6.03
CA ILE A 149 16.09 29.27 -7.40
C ILE A 149 15.32 27.96 -7.32
N LYS A 150 14.13 27.94 -7.91
CA LYS A 150 13.32 26.73 -8.07
C LYS A 150 13.97 25.83 -9.12
N ASN A 151 14.24 24.58 -8.77
CA ASN A 151 14.71 23.61 -9.74
C ASN A 151 13.56 23.13 -10.63
N LYS A 152 13.87 22.65 -11.84
CA LYS A 152 12.86 22.07 -12.71
C LYS A 152 12.29 20.81 -12.04
N ALA A 153 11.01 20.87 -11.68
CA ALA A 153 10.27 19.74 -11.13
C ALA A 153 9.72 18.86 -12.26
N ASP A 154 9.31 17.65 -11.92
CA ASP A 154 8.65 16.70 -12.81
C ASP A 154 7.32 17.28 -13.35
N ASP A 155 6.92 16.90 -14.56
CA ASP A 155 5.63 17.30 -15.14
C ASP A 155 4.45 16.79 -14.27
N VAL A 156 4.62 15.63 -13.64
CA VAL A 156 3.66 15.08 -12.66
C VAL A 156 3.48 16.01 -11.47
N PHE A 157 4.52 16.76 -11.06
CA PHE A 157 4.40 17.73 -9.96
C PHE A 157 3.48 18.91 -10.36
N SER A 158 3.52 19.34 -11.61
CA SER A 158 2.60 20.36 -12.13
C SER A 158 1.15 19.87 -12.12
N ASP A 159 0.92 18.61 -12.50
CA ASP A 159 -0.39 17.97 -12.40
C ASP A 159 -0.89 17.90 -10.94
N ILE A 160 -0.02 17.58 -9.99
CA ILE A 160 -0.33 17.59 -8.55
C ILE A 160 -0.78 18.98 -8.10
N LEU A 161 -0.02 20.04 -8.43
CA LEU A 161 -0.38 21.41 -8.07
C LEU A 161 -1.74 21.80 -8.63
N SER A 162 -2.00 21.47 -9.90
CA SER A 162 -3.29 21.77 -10.55
C SER A 162 -4.46 21.02 -9.92
N THR A 163 -4.24 19.76 -9.53
CA THR A 163 -5.25 18.89 -8.90
C THR A 163 -5.61 19.38 -7.51
N LEU A 164 -4.63 19.88 -6.75
CA LEU A 164 -4.82 20.43 -5.40
C LEU A 164 -5.19 21.92 -5.39
N HIS A 165 -5.34 22.55 -6.56
CA HIS A 165 -5.59 23.99 -6.70
C HIS A 165 -4.52 24.86 -6.01
N LEU A 166 -3.27 24.39 -5.99
CA LEU A 166 -2.14 25.09 -5.41
C LEU A 166 -1.45 25.96 -6.45
N LYS A 167 -1.06 27.17 -6.03
CA LYS A 167 -0.30 28.10 -6.87
C LYS A 167 1.17 27.68 -6.90
N ASP A 168 1.74 27.65 -8.10
CA ASP A 168 3.16 27.40 -8.25
C ASP A 168 4.02 28.57 -7.75
N ILE A 169 5.17 28.25 -7.17
CA ILE A 169 6.13 29.23 -6.69
C ILE A 169 6.94 29.82 -7.86
N PRO A 170 7.41 31.06 -7.75
CA PRO A 170 8.22 31.67 -8.80
C PRO A 170 9.56 30.95 -9.00
N ALA A 171 10.11 31.03 -10.22
CA ALA A 171 11.37 30.40 -10.59
C ALA A 171 12.57 30.88 -9.75
N TYR A 172 12.51 32.12 -9.26
CA TYR A 172 13.46 32.65 -8.30
C TYR A 172 12.78 33.67 -7.39
N GLY A 173 13.36 33.92 -6.22
CA GLY A 173 12.89 34.92 -5.28
C GLY A 173 13.90 35.21 -4.18
N GLN A 174 13.72 36.32 -3.47
CA GLN A 174 14.53 36.66 -2.30
C GLN A 174 13.71 36.43 -1.03
N LYS A 175 14.39 36.05 0.06
CA LYS A 175 13.75 36.01 1.38
C LYS A 175 13.41 37.42 1.83
N ASP A 176 12.13 37.74 1.98
CA ASP A 176 11.74 38.92 2.75
C ASP A 176 11.69 38.55 4.24
N LYS A 177 12.61 39.12 5.03
CA LYS A 177 12.70 38.90 6.49
C LYS A 177 11.44 39.37 7.23
N ARG A 178 10.57 40.17 6.62
CA ARG A 178 9.37 40.74 7.27
C ARG A 178 8.10 39.91 7.09
N ILE A 179 8.01 39.08 6.06
CA ILE A 179 6.75 38.41 5.69
C ILE A 179 6.89 36.87 5.70
N ASN A 180 8.09 36.31 5.93
CA ASN A 180 8.34 34.86 5.73
C ASN A 180 7.83 34.37 4.36
N ALA A 181 7.80 35.25 3.37
CA ALA A 181 7.27 35.00 2.03
C ALA A 181 8.37 35.24 0.99
N TYR A 182 8.38 34.39 -0.02
CA TYR A 182 9.30 34.47 -1.15
C TYR A 182 8.72 35.44 -2.19
N LEU A 183 9.30 36.64 -2.29
CA LEU A 183 8.85 37.65 -3.25
C LEU A 183 9.62 37.51 -4.57
N GLN A 184 8.89 37.61 -5.69
CA GLN A 184 9.49 37.88 -6.99
C GLN A 184 10.13 39.27 -6.96
N ILE A 185 11.42 39.34 -7.25
CA ILE A 185 12.03 40.62 -7.62
C ILE A 185 11.69 40.82 -9.09
N LYS A 186 10.63 41.59 -9.40
CA LYS A 186 10.50 42.17 -10.73
C LYS A 186 11.63 43.19 -10.89
N LYS A 187 12.40 43.02 -11.97
CA LYS A 187 13.41 43.97 -12.42
C LYS A 187 12.76 45.28 -12.86
#